data_AF-A0A4C1VSG8-F1
#
_entry.id   AF-A0A4C1VSG8-F1
#
_cell.length_a   1.000
_cell.length_b   1.000
_cell.length_c   1.000
_cell.angle_alpha   90.00
_cell.angle_beta   90.00
_cell.angle_gamma   90.00
#
_symmetry.space_group_name_H-M   'P 1'
#
loop_
_entity.id
_entity.type
_entity.pdbx_description
1 polymer ?
#
loop_
_entity_poly.entity_id
_entity_poly.type
_entity_poly.pdbx_seq_one_letter_code
_entity_poly.pdbx_strand_id
1 'polypeptide(L)'
;MSLRWNSTYYMVVRFLELRNAVSEILIRHKTAPPMLTGMELTILTSLLSILCPLEAATKEISSDKYCSSSKVIPLVHCMISKLKNLVIEEPLIKEVQKRILTEINKRMGAIEQVSSLAIATILDPRFKKLHFEDSLACANAVSKIKEMIKKNQQDESTVESDSDNSDKISLSSDLWSNHHKLVQRNWKTNKTNECLSDEISLYLRAPVSRFNENPLEVWADYKIQFPTLYNVAFKYLTMVASSVPSERLFSKAAQVLTQQRSRLQAKRVNKILFLQGLEKKYWDL
;
A
#
# COMPACT_ATOMS: atom_id res chain seq x y z
N MET A 1 -1.42 10.77 -17.21
CA MET A 1 -0.25 10.59 -18.10
C MET A 1 0.00 9.09 -18.19
N SER A 2 -0.43 8.39 -19.25
CA SER A 2 -0.36 6.91 -19.22
C SER A 2 1.09 6.42 -19.40
N LEU A 3 1.55 5.66 -18.42
CA LEU A 3 2.80 4.88 -18.41
C LEU A 3 3.00 4.18 -19.77
N ARG A 4 4.01 4.64 -20.54
CA ARG A 4 4.23 4.28 -21.95
C ARG A 4 4.27 2.77 -22.22
N TRP A 5 4.83 1.98 -21.31
CA TRP A 5 4.97 0.53 -21.52
C TRP A 5 3.66 -0.25 -21.30
N ASN A 6 2.74 0.24 -20.44
CA ASN A 6 1.42 -0.38 -20.27
C ASN A 6 0.63 -0.33 -21.59
N SER A 7 0.78 0.78 -22.34
CA SER A 7 0.15 0.89 -23.66
C SER A 7 0.71 -0.14 -24.65
N THR A 8 2.02 -0.39 -24.63
CA THR A 8 2.66 -1.45 -25.42
C THR A 8 2.15 -2.83 -25.03
N TYR A 9 2.04 -3.11 -23.72
CA TYR A 9 1.49 -4.37 -23.23
C TYR A 9 0.07 -4.60 -23.75
N TYR A 10 -0.84 -3.65 -23.54
CA TYR A 10 -2.23 -3.80 -24.01
C TYR A 10 -2.35 -3.84 -25.53
N MET A 11 -1.49 -3.12 -26.25
CA MET A 11 -1.43 -3.19 -27.72
C MET A 11 -1.08 -4.60 -28.19
N VAL A 12 -0.05 -5.23 -27.61
CA VAL A 12 0.37 -6.58 -27.97
C VAL A 12 -0.70 -7.60 -27.58
N VAL A 13 -1.29 -7.49 -26.38
CA VAL A 13 -2.43 -8.34 -25.96
C VAL A 13 -3.55 -8.25 -26.99
N ARG A 14 -3.97 -7.02 -27.32
CA ARG A 14 -5.09 -6.80 -28.26
C ARG A 14 -4.78 -7.28 -29.67
N PHE A 15 -3.54 -7.10 -30.13
CA PHE A 15 -3.10 -7.61 -31.41
C PHE A 15 -3.17 -9.15 -31.46
N LEU A 16 -2.70 -9.86 -30.42
CA LEU A 16 -2.75 -11.31 -30.37
C LEU A 16 -4.18 -11.87 -30.31
N GLU A 17 -5.10 -11.17 -29.63
CA GLU A 17 -6.54 -11.50 -29.63
C GLU A 17 -7.16 -11.35 -31.02
N LEU A 18 -6.79 -10.28 -31.74
CA LEU A 18 -7.36 -9.94 -33.05
C LEU A 18 -6.58 -10.52 -34.22
N ARG A 19 -5.52 -11.31 -33.99
CA ARG A 19 -4.56 -11.73 -35.03
C ARG A 19 -5.22 -12.34 -36.26
N ASN A 20 -6.28 -13.12 -36.07
CA ASN A 20 -7.01 -13.77 -37.18
C ASN A 20 -7.73 -12.72 -38.04
N ALA A 21 -8.43 -11.77 -37.40
CA ALA A 21 -9.12 -10.70 -38.10
C ALA A 21 -8.12 -9.74 -38.78
N VAL A 22 -7.01 -9.42 -38.11
CA VAL A 22 -5.95 -8.60 -38.69
C VAL A 22 -5.34 -9.30 -39.91
N SER A 23 -5.03 -10.60 -39.83
CA SER A 23 -4.49 -11.36 -40.95
C SER A 23 -5.43 -11.31 -42.17
N GLU A 24 -6.73 -11.50 -41.96
CA GLU A 24 -7.74 -11.39 -43.03
C GLU A 24 -7.74 -10.01 -43.70
N ILE A 25 -7.62 -8.95 -42.91
CA ILE A 25 -7.57 -7.57 -43.42
C ILE A 25 -6.28 -7.33 -44.20
N LEU A 26 -5.12 -7.75 -43.67
CA LEU A 26 -3.82 -7.54 -44.31
C LEU A 26 -3.76 -8.23 -45.69
N ILE A 27 -4.32 -9.44 -45.82
CA ILE A 27 -4.39 -10.16 -47.10
C ILE A 27 -5.22 -9.40 -48.15
N ARG A 28 -6.28 -8.70 -47.72
CA ARG A 28 -7.20 -7.98 -48.62
C ARG A 28 -6.66 -6.65 -49.13
N HIS A 29 -5.66 -6.07 -48.46
CA HIS A 29 -5.15 -4.73 -48.78
C HIS A 29 -3.71 -4.78 -49.31
N LYS A 30 -3.53 -4.44 -50.60
CA LYS A 30 -2.23 -4.50 -51.28
C LYS A 30 -1.13 -3.59 -50.69
N THR A 31 -1.51 -2.51 -50.02
CA THR A 31 -0.58 -1.55 -49.38
C THR A 31 -0.32 -1.88 -47.91
N ALA A 32 -0.90 -2.95 -47.38
CA ALA A 32 -0.76 -3.31 -45.99
C ALA A 32 0.62 -3.91 -45.70
N PRO A 33 1.17 -3.73 -44.49
CA PRO A 33 2.42 -4.37 -44.10
C PRO A 33 2.25 -5.90 -44.06
N PRO A 34 3.35 -6.67 -44.22
CA PRO A 34 3.30 -8.11 -44.06
C PRO A 34 2.88 -8.50 -42.63
N MET A 35 2.18 -9.63 -42.52
CA MET A 35 1.82 -10.20 -41.22
C MET A 35 3.07 -10.73 -40.50
N LEU A 36 3.03 -10.73 -39.17
CA LEU A 36 4.08 -11.35 -38.36
C LEU A 36 4.15 -12.86 -38.60
N THR A 37 5.37 -13.38 -38.60
CA THR A 37 5.65 -14.81 -38.71
C THR A 37 5.22 -15.57 -37.44
N GLY A 38 5.08 -16.90 -37.56
CA GLY A 38 4.77 -17.75 -36.41
C GLY A 38 5.80 -17.64 -35.28
N MET A 39 7.09 -17.50 -35.62
CA MET A 39 8.16 -17.26 -34.66
C MET A 39 7.98 -15.93 -33.91
N GLU A 40 7.69 -14.85 -34.63
CA GLU A 40 7.44 -13.53 -34.01
C GLU A 40 6.21 -13.54 -33.10
N LEU A 41 5.15 -14.27 -33.47
CA LEU A 41 3.97 -14.44 -32.61
C LEU A 41 4.30 -15.21 -31.33
N THR A 42 5.15 -16.22 -31.40
CA THR A 42 5.66 -16.94 -30.21
C THR A 42 6.48 -16.01 -29.33
N ILE A 43 7.42 -15.24 -29.91
CA ILE A 43 8.21 -14.24 -29.19
C ILE A 43 7.32 -13.22 -28.48
N LEU A 44 6.26 -12.71 -29.14
CA LEU A 44 5.30 -11.79 -28.51
C LEU A 44 4.55 -12.43 -27.35
N THR A 45 4.14 -13.69 -27.50
CA THR A 45 3.46 -14.44 -26.43
C THR A 45 4.39 -14.64 -25.23
N SER A 46 5.65 -15.01 -25.48
CA SER A 46 6.67 -15.12 -24.44
C SER A 46 7.04 -13.78 -23.82
N LEU A 47 7.02 -12.68 -24.57
CA LEU A 47 7.22 -11.34 -24.03
C LEU A 47 6.09 -10.95 -23.06
N LEU A 48 4.83 -11.27 -23.41
CA LEU A 48 3.68 -11.00 -22.54
C LEU A 48 3.75 -11.76 -21.22
N SER A 49 4.35 -12.96 -21.18
CA SER A 49 4.51 -13.71 -19.93
C SER A 49 5.39 -12.97 -18.91
N ILE A 50 6.41 -12.23 -19.39
CA ILE A 50 7.26 -11.36 -18.57
C ILE A 50 6.56 -10.06 -18.20
N LEU A 51 5.88 -9.42 -19.15
CA LEU A 51 5.26 -8.11 -18.92
C LEU A 51 4.00 -8.19 -18.03
N CYS A 52 3.30 -9.33 -18.04
CA CYS A 52 2.07 -9.55 -17.28
C CYS A 52 2.26 -9.35 -15.75
N PRO A 53 3.26 -9.96 -15.08
CA PRO A 53 3.57 -9.66 -13.69
C PRO A 53 3.81 -8.18 -13.39
N LEU A 54 4.49 -7.45 -14.29
CA LEU A 54 4.74 -6.02 -14.13
C LEU A 54 3.44 -5.22 -14.22
N GLU A 55 2.58 -5.55 -15.19
CA GLU A 55 1.29 -4.87 -15.39
C GLU A 55 0.39 -5.10 -14.18
N ALA A 56 0.31 -6.33 -13.69
CA ALA A 56 -0.48 -6.67 -12.52
C ALA A 56 -0.02 -5.90 -11.27
N ALA A 57 1.29 -5.84 -11.01
CA ALA A 57 1.84 -5.08 -9.89
C ALA A 57 1.57 -3.57 -10.02
N THR A 58 1.71 -3.03 -11.24
CA THR A 58 1.46 -1.62 -11.52
C THR A 58 -0.01 -1.25 -11.39
N LYS A 59 -0.91 -2.12 -11.84
CA LYS A 59 -2.36 -1.96 -11.70
C LYS A 59 -2.79 -1.96 -10.24
N GLU A 60 -2.24 -2.87 -9.45
CA GLU A 60 -2.53 -2.98 -8.01
C GLU A 60 -2.09 -1.73 -7.24
N ILE A 61 -0.85 -1.25 -7.46
CA ILE A 61 -0.32 -0.07 -6.76
C ILE A 61 -0.93 1.27 -7.24
N SER A 62 -1.51 1.27 -8.44
CA SER A 62 -2.22 2.41 -9.04
C SER A 62 -3.68 2.52 -8.59
N SER A 63 -4.15 1.60 -7.75
CA SER A 63 -5.48 1.64 -7.15
C SER A 63 -5.55 2.72 -6.05
N ASP A 64 -6.71 3.37 -5.93
CA ASP A 64 -6.99 4.45 -4.98
C ASP A 64 -7.88 4.01 -3.81
N LYS A 65 -8.34 2.75 -3.79
CA LYS A 65 -9.34 2.25 -2.83
C LYS A 65 -8.77 1.56 -1.59
N TYR A 66 -7.46 1.30 -1.55
CA TYR A 66 -6.83 0.49 -0.50
C TYR A 66 -5.47 1.06 -0.07
N CYS A 67 -5.00 0.67 1.12
CA CYS A 67 -3.66 0.94 1.62
C CYS A 67 -2.61 0.40 0.64
N SER A 68 -2.07 1.28 -0.22
CA SER A 68 -1.14 0.89 -1.28
C SER A 68 0.31 0.88 -0.79
N SER A 69 0.65 1.68 0.24
CA SER A 69 1.97 1.72 0.86
C SER A 69 2.42 0.36 1.44
N SER A 70 1.52 -0.34 2.11
CA SER A 70 1.83 -1.63 2.74
C SER A 70 1.99 -2.77 1.74
N LYS A 71 1.43 -2.62 0.53
CA LYS A 71 1.52 -3.62 -0.53
C LYS A 71 2.81 -3.53 -1.33
N VAL A 72 3.58 -2.44 -1.24
CA VAL A 72 4.74 -2.22 -2.12
C VAL A 72 5.79 -3.31 -1.98
N ILE A 73 6.25 -3.60 -0.75
CA ILE A 73 7.27 -4.63 -0.50
C ILE A 73 6.77 -6.03 -0.92
N PRO A 74 5.57 -6.49 -0.48
CA PRO A 74 5.00 -7.75 -0.94
C PRO A 74 4.88 -7.85 -2.46
N LEU A 75 4.41 -6.80 -3.13
CA LEU A 75 4.24 -6.79 -4.59
C LEU A 75 5.58 -6.90 -5.32
N VAL A 76 6.59 -6.14 -4.89
CA VAL A 76 7.94 -6.23 -5.48
C VAL A 76 8.51 -7.63 -5.29
N HIS A 77 8.42 -8.18 -4.09
CA HIS A 77 8.88 -9.54 -3.78
C HIS A 77 8.18 -10.59 -4.66
N CYS A 78 6.84 -10.61 -4.67
CA CYS A 78 6.05 -11.56 -5.45
C CYS A 78 6.29 -11.41 -6.96
N MET A 79 6.45 -10.18 -7.44
CA MET A 79 6.76 -9.89 -8.85
C MET A 79 8.14 -10.46 -9.23
N ILE A 80 9.18 -10.21 -8.44
CA ILE A 80 10.53 -10.75 -8.66
C ILE A 80 10.50 -12.28 -8.62
N SER A 81 9.86 -12.87 -7.63
CA SER A 81 9.72 -14.33 -7.49
C SER A 81 9.03 -14.94 -8.71
N LYS A 82 7.91 -14.35 -9.15
CA LYS A 82 7.20 -14.80 -10.35
C LYS A 82 8.07 -14.69 -11.59
N LEU A 83 8.77 -13.57 -11.79
CA LEU A 83 9.68 -13.39 -12.92
C LEU A 83 10.84 -14.38 -12.91
N LYS A 84 11.44 -14.69 -11.76
CA LYS A 84 12.54 -15.67 -11.63
C LYS A 84 12.07 -17.10 -11.97
N ASN A 85 10.82 -17.43 -11.65
CA ASN A 85 10.27 -18.78 -11.84
C ASN A 85 9.65 -19.02 -13.23
N LEU A 86 9.67 -18.02 -14.13
CA LEU A 86 9.21 -18.21 -15.51
C LEU A 86 10.18 -19.10 -16.29
N VAL A 87 9.65 -20.18 -16.86
CA VAL A 87 10.37 -21.01 -17.84
C VAL A 87 10.23 -20.34 -19.20
N ILE A 88 11.35 -19.91 -19.76
CA ILE A 88 11.43 -19.23 -21.05
C ILE A 88 12.33 -20.05 -21.95
N GLU A 89 11.88 -20.36 -23.15
CA GLU A 89 12.65 -21.13 -24.13
C GLU A 89 13.49 -20.19 -25.01
N GLU A 90 12.87 -19.10 -25.47
CA GLU A 90 13.43 -18.13 -26.40
C GLU A 90 14.64 -17.34 -25.85
N PRO A 91 15.80 -17.31 -26.54
CA PRO A 91 17.02 -16.67 -26.03
C PRO A 91 16.89 -15.15 -25.92
N LEU A 92 16.22 -14.51 -26.87
CA LEU A 92 15.95 -13.06 -26.85
C LEU A 92 15.16 -12.68 -25.59
N ILE A 93 14.15 -13.48 -25.25
CA ILE A 93 13.25 -13.21 -24.13
C ILE A 93 13.95 -13.48 -22.78
N LYS A 94 14.86 -14.46 -22.71
CA LYS A 94 15.76 -14.65 -21.54
C LYS A 94 16.62 -13.42 -21.27
N GLU A 95 17.18 -12.81 -22.31
CA GLU A 95 17.98 -11.57 -22.15
C GLU A 95 17.10 -10.41 -21.68
N VAL A 96 15.87 -10.30 -22.18
CA VAL A 96 14.88 -9.31 -21.70
C VAL A 96 14.54 -9.54 -20.23
N GLN A 97 14.28 -10.79 -19.82
CA GLN A 97 14.03 -11.17 -18.43
C GLN A 97 15.18 -10.74 -17.51
N LYS A 98 16.43 -11.06 -17.90
CA LYS A 98 17.64 -10.70 -17.16
C LYS A 98 17.80 -9.18 -17.02
N ARG A 99 17.55 -8.43 -18.09
CA ARG A 99 17.60 -6.96 -18.07
C ARG A 99 16.54 -6.36 -17.16
N ILE A 100 15.32 -6.87 -17.24
CA ILE A 100 14.22 -6.44 -16.37
C ILE A 100 14.54 -6.71 -14.91
N LEU A 101 15.02 -7.91 -14.56
CA LEU A 101 15.41 -8.24 -13.19
C LEU A 101 16.56 -7.32 -12.69
N THR A 102 17.54 -7.04 -13.54
CA THR A 102 18.63 -6.11 -13.22
C THR A 102 18.10 -4.71 -12.93
N GLU A 103 17.23 -4.17 -13.78
CA GLU A 103 16.65 -2.84 -13.59
C GLU A 103 15.69 -2.77 -12.38
N ILE A 104 14.93 -3.83 -12.11
CA ILE A 104 14.10 -3.94 -10.91
C ILE A 104 14.98 -3.91 -9.67
N ASN A 105 16.03 -4.72 -9.59
CA ASN A 105 16.94 -4.73 -8.44
C ASN A 105 17.65 -3.38 -8.27
N LYS A 106 18.05 -2.73 -9.36
CA LYS A 106 18.67 -1.40 -9.31
C LYS A 106 17.74 -0.32 -8.73
N ARG A 107 16.44 -0.36 -9.05
CA ARG A 107 15.47 0.68 -8.66
C ARG A 107 14.73 0.36 -7.36
N MET A 108 14.49 -0.92 -7.11
CA MET A 108 13.63 -1.43 -6.04
C MET A 108 14.37 -2.35 -5.06
N GLY A 109 15.67 -2.62 -5.25
CA GLY A 109 16.44 -3.48 -4.33
C GLY A 109 16.59 -2.92 -2.92
N ALA A 110 16.54 -1.58 -2.77
CA ALA A 110 16.58 -0.90 -1.48
C ALA A 110 15.18 -0.54 -0.95
N ILE A 111 14.10 -1.11 -1.50
CA ILE A 111 12.72 -0.76 -1.12
C ILE A 111 12.43 -1.08 0.34
N GLU A 112 13.01 -2.16 0.88
CA GLU A 112 12.86 -2.55 2.30
C GLU A 112 13.54 -1.56 3.25
N GLN A 113 14.55 -0.82 2.78
CA GLN A 113 15.25 0.20 3.58
C GLN A 113 14.43 1.51 3.68
N VAL A 114 13.44 1.69 2.81
CA VAL A 114 12.52 2.83 2.86
C VAL A 114 11.61 2.67 4.07
N SER A 115 11.90 3.43 5.12
CA SER A 115 11.28 3.22 6.44
C SER A 115 9.76 3.37 6.43
N SER A 116 9.21 4.29 5.64
CA SER A 116 7.75 4.47 5.56
C SER A 116 7.04 3.25 4.95
N LEU A 117 7.62 2.63 3.92
CA LEU A 117 7.09 1.43 3.28
C LEU A 117 7.29 0.20 4.15
N ALA A 118 8.46 0.08 4.79
CA ALA A 118 8.75 -1.02 5.71
C ALA A 118 7.81 -1.02 6.92
N ILE A 119 7.61 0.15 7.54
CA ILE A 119 6.68 0.31 8.66
C ILE A 119 5.25 0.00 8.21
N ALA A 120 4.79 0.55 7.07
CA ALA A 120 3.46 0.26 6.55
C ALA A 120 3.23 -1.24 6.28
N THR A 121 4.25 -1.93 5.74
CA THR A 121 4.18 -3.38 5.46
C THR A 121 4.11 -4.20 6.74
N ILE A 122 4.95 -3.88 7.73
CA ILE A 122 4.96 -4.56 9.04
C ILE A 122 3.64 -4.38 9.77
N LEU A 123 3.09 -3.17 9.74
CA LEU A 123 1.82 -2.84 10.37
C LEU A 123 0.60 -3.30 9.57
N ASP A 124 0.77 -3.90 8.39
CA ASP A 124 -0.34 -4.54 7.68
C ASP A 124 -0.54 -5.97 8.21
N PRO A 125 -1.70 -6.28 8.82
CA PRO A 125 -1.95 -7.59 9.43
C PRO A 125 -1.85 -8.77 8.45
N ARG A 126 -1.98 -8.50 7.13
CA ARG A 126 -1.91 -9.50 6.06
C ARG A 126 -0.47 -9.91 5.73
N PHE A 127 0.50 -9.03 5.95
CA PHE A 127 1.89 -9.24 5.49
C PHE A 127 2.88 -9.36 6.64
N LYS A 128 2.81 -8.47 7.64
CA LYS A 128 3.75 -8.40 8.75
C LYS A 128 5.21 -8.47 8.27
N LYS A 129 5.94 -9.54 8.61
CA LYS A 129 7.34 -9.75 8.24
C LYS A 129 7.54 -10.72 7.07
N LEU A 130 6.46 -11.27 6.50
CA LEU A 130 6.53 -12.42 5.57
C LEU A 130 7.36 -12.17 4.30
N HIS A 131 7.32 -10.94 3.78
CA HIS A 131 7.93 -10.60 2.49
C HIS A 131 9.27 -9.87 2.60
N PHE A 132 9.86 -9.79 3.79
CA PHE A 132 11.18 -9.18 3.98
C PHE A 132 12.28 -10.20 3.69
N GLU A 133 13.17 -9.88 2.75
CA GLU A 133 14.41 -10.64 2.54
C GLU A 133 15.56 -10.08 3.38
N ASP A 134 15.55 -8.78 3.66
CA ASP A 134 16.56 -8.09 4.47
C ASP A 134 16.16 -8.06 5.96
N SER A 135 16.76 -8.96 6.74
CA SER A 135 16.52 -9.06 8.18
C SER A 135 16.93 -7.79 8.94
N LEU A 136 17.93 -7.05 8.46
CA LEU A 136 18.38 -5.79 9.07
C LEU A 136 17.37 -4.67 8.79
N ALA A 137 16.86 -4.57 7.56
CA ALA A 137 15.81 -3.61 7.22
C ALA A 137 14.55 -3.83 8.07
N CYS A 138 14.14 -5.10 8.22
CA CYS A 138 13.01 -5.49 9.05
C CYS A 138 13.23 -5.12 10.53
N ALA A 139 14.40 -5.44 11.09
CA ALA A 139 14.74 -5.08 12.47
C ALA A 139 14.76 -3.56 12.70
N ASN A 140 15.35 -2.81 11.76
CA ASN A 140 15.39 -1.35 11.82
C ASN A 140 13.98 -0.74 11.80
N ALA A 141 13.08 -1.26 10.96
CA ALA A 141 11.70 -0.79 10.90
C ALA A 141 10.93 -1.09 12.20
N VAL A 142 11.11 -2.28 12.79
CA VAL A 142 10.54 -2.63 14.10
C VAL A 142 11.05 -1.69 15.19
N SER A 143 12.36 -1.41 15.23
CA SER A 143 12.95 -0.48 16.20
C SER A 143 12.36 0.93 16.06
N LYS A 144 12.19 1.42 14.83
CA LYS A 144 11.54 2.72 14.58
C LYS A 144 10.10 2.75 15.08
N ILE A 145 9.32 1.68 14.87
CA ILE A 145 7.95 1.62 15.41
C ILE A 145 7.97 1.70 16.93
N LYS A 146 8.88 0.98 17.60
CA LYS A 146 9.05 1.05 19.06
C LYS A 146 9.39 2.45 19.54
N GLU A 147 10.26 3.17 18.84
CA GLU A 147 10.58 4.57 19.14
C GLU A 147 9.37 5.51 18.97
N MET A 148 8.55 5.28 17.94
CA MET A 148 7.35 6.09 17.70
C MET A 148 6.28 5.89 18.78
N ILE A 149 6.09 4.64 19.24
CA ILE A 149 5.19 4.33 20.35
C ILE A 149 5.63 5.08 21.61
N LYS A 150 6.93 5.07 21.93
CA LYS A 150 7.49 5.80 23.08
C LYS A 150 7.27 7.32 22.99
N LYS A 151 7.40 7.90 21.79
CA LYS A 151 7.20 9.35 21.58
C LYS A 151 5.75 9.79 21.77
N ASN A 152 4.80 9.09 21.16
CA ASN A 152 3.38 9.46 21.23
C ASN A 152 2.85 9.51 22.67
N GLN A 153 3.44 8.75 23.60
CA GLN A 153 3.03 8.75 25.00
C GLN A 153 3.61 9.92 25.82
N GLN A 154 4.79 10.42 25.47
CA GLN A 154 5.33 11.62 26.11
C GLN A 154 4.44 12.84 25.77
N ASP A 155 3.93 12.88 24.55
CA ASP A 155 3.01 13.93 24.09
C ASP A 155 1.60 13.81 24.69
N GLU A 156 1.11 12.60 25.02
CA GLU A 156 -0.17 12.42 25.74
C GLU A 156 -0.03 12.76 27.24
N SER A 157 1.12 12.47 27.86
CA SER A 157 1.35 12.74 29.29
C SER A 157 1.44 14.22 29.67
N THR A 158 1.66 15.13 28.72
CA THR A 158 1.65 16.59 28.94
C THR A 158 0.25 17.20 28.88
N VAL A 159 -0.76 16.47 28.39
CA VAL A 159 -2.14 17.00 28.23
C VAL A 159 -3.07 16.60 29.40
N GLU A 160 -2.75 15.57 30.18
CA GLU A 160 -3.58 15.11 31.33
C GLU A 160 -3.14 15.68 32.69
N SER A 161 -2.60 16.90 32.74
CA SER A 161 -2.12 17.50 33.99
C SER A 161 -3.18 18.25 34.80
N ASP A 162 -4.45 18.32 34.38
CA ASP A 162 -5.41 19.27 34.97
C ASP A 162 -6.82 18.73 35.27
N SER A 163 -7.02 17.42 35.39
CA SER A 163 -8.34 16.91 35.82
C SER A 163 -8.28 15.64 36.66
N ASP A 164 -7.70 15.72 37.86
CA ASP A 164 -7.96 14.72 38.89
C ASP A 164 -8.03 15.35 40.28
N ASN A 165 -9.08 16.14 40.49
CA ASN A 165 -9.47 16.61 41.82
C ASN A 165 -10.98 16.45 42.06
N SER A 166 -11.52 15.30 41.66
CA SER A 166 -12.80 14.82 42.14
C SER A 166 -12.62 13.43 42.72
N ASP A 167 -12.33 13.37 44.02
CA ASP A 167 -12.96 12.40 44.92
C ASP A 167 -12.52 12.69 46.37
N LYS A 168 -13.16 13.69 46.98
CA LYS A 168 -13.31 13.72 48.44
C LYS A 168 -14.27 12.60 48.82
N ILE A 169 -13.74 11.38 48.94
CA ILE A 169 -14.45 10.25 49.54
C ILE A 169 -14.70 10.59 51.01
N SER A 170 -15.98 10.82 51.33
CA SER A 170 -16.48 10.88 52.69
C SER A 170 -16.09 9.59 53.42
N LEU A 171 -15.76 9.68 54.71
CA LEU A 171 -15.51 8.52 55.57
C LEU A 171 -16.66 7.51 55.48
N SER A 172 -16.49 6.48 54.66
CA SER A 172 -17.26 5.24 54.72
C SER A 172 -16.28 4.08 54.75
N SER A 173 -16.52 3.14 55.66
CA SER A 173 -15.82 1.88 55.89
C SER A 173 -15.79 1.00 54.63
N ASP A 174 -15.03 1.38 53.61
CA ASP A 174 -14.90 0.62 52.38
C ASP A 174 -13.84 -0.48 52.54
N LEU A 175 -14.32 -1.73 52.57
CA LEU A 175 -13.50 -2.95 52.63
C LEU A 175 -12.46 -3.02 51.51
N TRP A 176 -12.73 -2.37 50.38
CA TRP A 176 -11.86 -2.40 49.20
C TRP A 176 -10.83 -1.28 49.15
N SER A 177 -10.76 -0.40 50.15
CA SER A 177 -9.79 0.70 50.21
C SER A 177 -8.33 0.24 50.11
N ASN A 178 -8.00 -0.92 50.69
CA ASN A 178 -6.68 -1.53 50.55
C ASN A 178 -6.44 -2.11 49.16
N HIS A 179 -7.47 -2.67 48.51
CA HIS A 179 -7.37 -3.16 47.13
C HIS A 179 -7.14 -2.01 46.15
N HIS A 180 -7.87 -0.90 46.28
CA HIS A 180 -7.66 0.30 45.45
C HIS A 180 -6.23 0.84 45.58
N LYS A 181 -5.64 0.83 46.79
CA LYS A 181 -4.23 1.20 47.01
C LYS A 181 -3.26 0.20 46.37
N LEU A 182 -3.54 -1.10 46.45
CA LEU A 182 -2.73 -2.14 45.80
C LEU A 182 -2.78 -2.02 44.27
N VAL A 183 -3.96 -1.74 43.70
CA VAL A 183 -4.15 -1.50 42.27
C VAL A 183 -3.41 -0.25 41.82
N GLN A 184 -3.54 0.88 42.53
CA GLN A 184 -2.80 2.10 42.21
C GLN A 184 -1.27 1.91 42.30
N ARG A 185 -0.80 1.16 43.30
CA ARG A 185 0.63 0.84 43.44
C ARG A 185 1.10 -0.06 42.30
N ASN A 186 0.33 -1.09 41.94
CA ASN A 186 0.61 -1.98 40.82
C ASN A 186 0.62 -1.23 39.48
N TRP A 187 -0.33 -0.32 39.25
CA TRP A 187 -0.34 0.54 38.07
C TRP A 187 0.91 1.42 37.99
N LYS A 188 1.33 2.05 39.08
CA LYS A 188 2.56 2.86 39.11
C LYS A 188 3.83 2.03 38.87
N THR A 189 3.85 0.77 39.31
CA THR A 189 4.98 -0.15 39.09
C THR A 189 5.01 -0.74 37.67
N ASN A 190 3.84 -1.02 37.06
CA ASN A 190 3.75 -1.59 35.72
C ASN A 190 3.82 -0.55 34.58
N LYS A 191 3.44 0.71 34.85
CA LYS A 191 3.50 1.80 33.85
C LYS A 191 4.94 2.16 33.46
N THR A 192 5.93 1.81 34.29
CA THR A 192 7.31 2.24 34.11
C THR A 192 8.22 1.26 33.36
N ASN A 193 7.93 -0.05 33.29
CA ASN A 193 8.97 -1.00 32.83
C ASN A 193 8.61 -2.07 31.77
N GLU A 194 7.36 -2.50 31.54
CA GLU A 194 7.14 -3.72 30.71
C GLU A 194 6.07 -3.63 29.60
N CYS A 195 4.95 -2.92 29.80
CA CYS A 195 3.77 -3.04 28.92
C CYS A 195 3.97 -2.61 27.43
N LEU A 196 4.98 -1.81 27.12
CA LEU A 196 5.04 -1.02 25.87
C LEU A 196 5.89 -1.63 24.76
N SER A 197 6.93 -2.41 25.11
CA SER A 197 7.63 -3.25 24.12
C SER A 197 6.77 -4.44 23.69
N ASP A 198 5.66 -4.69 24.40
CA ASP A 198 4.83 -5.87 24.25
C ASP A 198 3.75 -5.72 23.19
N GLU A 199 3.15 -4.54 22.94
CA GLU A 199 2.10 -4.38 21.93
C GLU A 199 2.56 -4.86 20.54
N ILE A 200 3.68 -4.30 20.05
CA ILE A 200 4.24 -4.71 18.76
C ILE A 200 4.68 -6.18 18.78
N SER A 201 5.24 -6.65 19.89
CA SER A 201 5.71 -8.03 19.99
C SER A 201 4.54 -9.03 19.98
N LEU A 202 3.42 -8.68 20.61
CA LEU A 202 2.19 -9.47 20.65
C LEU A 202 1.49 -9.44 19.29
N TYR A 203 1.37 -8.27 18.66
CA TYR A 203 0.85 -8.15 17.30
C TYR A 203 1.65 -8.97 16.28
N LEU A 204 2.98 -8.94 16.37
CA LEU A 204 3.85 -9.72 15.47
C LEU A 204 3.76 -11.23 15.71
N ARG A 205 3.38 -11.67 16.92
CA ARG A 205 3.14 -13.09 17.25
C ARG A 205 1.75 -13.56 16.83
N ALA A 206 0.77 -12.66 16.75
CA ALA A 206 -0.57 -12.99 16.30
C ALA A 206 -0.55 -13.58 14.87
N PRO A 207 -1.55 -14.39 14.48
CA PRO A 207 -1.65 -14.89 13.11
C PRO A 207 -1.82 -13.76 12.10
N VAL A 208 -1.48 -14.04 10.84
CA VAL A 208 -1.73 -13.11 9.72
C VAL A 208 -3.21 -13.12 9.35
N SER A 209 -3.73 -11.94 9.01
CA SER A 209 -5.11 -11.76 8.55
C SER A 209 -5.31 -12.27 7.12
N ARG A 210 -6.57 -12.45 6.71
CA ARG A 210 -6.88 -12.91 5.36
C ARG A 210 -6.57 -11.81 4.35
N PHE A 211 -6.10 -12.20 3.17
CA PHE A 211 -5.66 -11.24 2.14
C PHE A 211 -6.79 -10.31 1.65
N ASN A 212 -8.04 -10.79 1.65
CA ASN A 212 -9.22 -10.06 1.20
C ASN A 212 -9.80 -9.09 2.25
N GLU A 213 -9.30 -9.10 3.48
CA GLU A 213 -9.74 -8.19 4.53
C GLU A 213 -9.14 -6.79 4.36
N ASN A 214 -9.88 -5.78 4.80
CA ASN A 214 -9.42 -4.41 4.83
C ASN A 214 -8.53 -4.21 6.08
N PRO A 215 -7.24 -3.86 5.92
CA PRO A 215 -6.34 -3.72 7.07
C PRO A 215 -6.80 -2.63 8.04
N LEU A 216 -7.47 -1.57 7.58
CA LEU A 216 -7.96 -0.50 8.45
C LEU A 216 -9.13 -0.95 9.32
N GLU A 217 -9.99 -1.84 8.82
CA GLU A 217 -11.09 -2.44 9.58
C GLU A 217 -10.53 -3.39 10.64
N VAL A 218 -9.55 -4.23 10.28
CA VAL A 218 -8.85 -5.11 11.25
C VAL A 218 -8.18 -4.27 12.35
N TRP A 219 -7.56 -3.14 12.01
CA TRP A 219 -7.01 -2.25 13.02
C TRP A 219 -8.08 -1.61 13.91
N ALA A 220 -9.27 -1.31 13.38
CA ALA A 220 -10.37 -0.81 14.19
C ALA A 220 -10.77 -1.81 15.30
N ASP A 221 -10.80 -3.10 14.99
CA ASP A 221 -11.05 -4.17 15.97
C ASP A 221 -9.90 -4.30 16.98
N TYR A 222 -8.67 -4.07 16.52
CA TYR A 222 -7.45 -4.11 17.33
C TYR A 222 -7.25 -2.89 18.22
N LYS A 223 -8.05 -1.82 18.06
CA LYS A 223 -7.88 -0.56 18.79
C LYS A 223 -7.86 -0.73 20.31
N ILE A 224 -8.70 -1.62 20.85
CA ILE A 224 -8.77 -1.86 22.30
C ILE A 224 -7.52 -2.62 22.80
N GLN A 225 -7.03 -3.57 22.01
CA GLN A 225 -5.89 -4.41 22.37
C GLN A 225 -4.54 -3.71 22.16
N PHE A 226 -4.47 -2.83 21.16
CA PHE A 226 -3.24 -2.18 20.73
C PHE A 226 -3.46 -0.67 20.49
N PRO A 227 -3.85 0.11 21.53
CA PRO A 227 -4.26 1.50 21.36
C PRO A 227 -3.13 2.40 20.84
N THR A 228 -1.90 2.16 21.26
CA THR A 228 -0.76 3.00 20.86
C THR A 228 -0.25 2.61 19.47
N LEU A 229 -0.18 1.30 19.19
CA LEU A 229 0.18 0.78 17.88
C LEU A 229 -0.86 1.13 16.81
N TYR A 230 -2.15 1.16 17.16
CA TYR A 230 -3.24 1.58 16.28
C TYR A 230 -3.00 2.95 15.66
N ASN A 231 -2.61 3.94 16.47
CA ASN A 231 -2.34 5.30 16.00
C ASN A 231 -1.19 5.34 14.99
N VAL A 232 -0.15 4.53 15.21
CA VAL A 232 0.98 4.41 14.28
C VAL A 232 0.54 3.68 13.01
N ALA A 233 -0.20 2.57 13.13
CA ALA A 233 -0.68 1.78 12.01
C ALA A 233 -1.54 2.61 11.06
N PHE A 234 -2.53 3.34 11.60
CA PHE A 234 -3.39 4.20 10.80
C PHE A 234 -2.59 5.23 10.00
N LYS A 235 -1.61 5.89 10.63
CA LYS A 235 -0.76 6.90 9.96
C LYS A 235 -0.03 6.37 8.73
N TYR A 236 0.51 5.14 8.80
CA TYR A 236 1.31 4.57 7.71
C TYR A 236 0.47 3.81 6.68
N LEU A 237 -0.63 3.19 7.10
CA LEU A 237 -1.52 2.46 6.21
C LEU A 237 -2.34 3.41 5.30
N THR A 238 -2.64 4.63 5.74
CA THR A 238 -3.32 5.62 4.89
C THR A 238 -2.41 6.27 3.86
N MET A 239 -1.10 5.99 3.88
CA MET A 239 -0.16 6.52 2.90
C MET A 239 -0.39 5.89 1.52
N VAL A 240 -0.45 6.71 0.48
CA VAL A 240 -0.58 6.25 -0.90
C VAL A 240 0.81 6.03 -1.50
N ALA A 241 1.02 4.89 -2.16
CA ALA A 241 2.30 4.53 -2.78
C ALA A 241 2.52 5.16 -4.17
N SER A 242 1.47 5.66 -4.83
CA SER A 242 1.53 6.21 -6.18
C SER A 242 0.88 7.59 -6.31
N SER A 243 1.36 8.40 -7.25
CA SER A 243 0.72 9.66 -7.66
C SER A 243 -0.48 9.45 -8.58
N VAL A 244 -0.77 8.21 -8.99
CA VAL A 244 -1.82 7.91 -9.97
C VAL A 244 -3.21 8.40 -9.55
N PRO A 245 -3.62 8.30 -8.27
CA PRO A 245 -4.92 8.83 -7.83
C PRO A 245 -5.03 10.35 -8.03
N SER A 246 -3.98 11.11 -7.71
CA SER A 246 -3.98 12.55 -7.90
C SER A 246 -3.94 12.90 -9.39
N GLU A 247 -3.14 12.20 -10.20
CA GLU A 247 -3.15 12.37 -11.67
C GLU A 247 -4.50 12.08 -12.30
N ARG A 248 -5.25 11.07 -11.82
CA ARG A 248 -6.59 10.74 -12.31
C ARG A 248 -7.58 11.85 -11.97
N LEU A 249 -7.50 12.38 -10.76
CA LEU A 249 -8.29 13.54 -10.33
C LEU A 249 -7.99 14.76 -11.22
N PHE A 250 -6.72 15.09 -11.44
CA PHE A 250 -6.31 16.20 -12.31
C PHE A 250 -6.64 15.97 -13.79
N SER A 251 -6.62 14.73 -14.28
CA SER A 251 -7.01 14.41 -15.66
C SER A 251 -8.51 14.63 -15.88
N LYS A 252 -9.36 14.24 -14.92
CA LYS A 252 -10.79 14.58 -14.94
C LYS A 252 -11.01 16.09 -14.83
N ALA A 253 -10.25 16.76 -13.97
CA ALA A 253 -10.28 18.22 -13.85
C ALA A 253 -9.91 18.92 -15.16
N ALA A 254 -8.88 18.43 -15.85
CA ALA A 254 -8.45 18.96 -17.14
C ALA A 254 -9.55 18.85 -18.19
N GLN A 255 -10.34 17.77 -18.20
CA GLN A 255 -11.53 17.65 -19.06
C GLN A 255 -12.61 18.70 -18.72
N VAL A 256 -12.82 19.01 -17.43
CA VAL A 256 -13.76 20.07 -16.99
C VAL A 256 -13.23 21.47 -17.34
N LEU A 257 -11.91 21.64 -17.31
CA LEU A 257 -11.23 22.91 -17.61
C LEU A 257 -11.08 23.17 -19.12
N THR A 258 -11.16 22.15 -19.98
CA THR A 258 -10.96 22.28 -21.43
C THR A 258 -12.26 22.52 -22.22
N GLN A 259 -12.09 23.27 -23.32
CA GLN A 259 -12.98 23.70 -24.40
C GLN A 259 -14.36 24.34 -24.11
N GLN A 260 -15.08 24.04 -23.02
CA GLN A 260 -16.41 24.63 -22.79
C GLN A 260 -16.46 25.70 -21.67
N ARG A 261 -15.43 25.83 -20.80
CA ARG A 261 -15.40 26.81 -19.69
C ARG A 261 -13.99 27.35 -19.36
N SER A 262 -13.40 28.09 -20.30
CA SER A 262 -12.03 28.63 -20.21
C SER A 262 -11.80 29.79 -19.22
N ARG A 263 -12.81 30.24 -18.45
CA ARG A 263 -12.71 31.39 -17.50
C ARG A 263 -13.04 31.03 -16.05
N LEU A 264 -12.72 29.82 -15.59
CA LEU A 264 -12.87 29.47 -14.18
C LEU A 264 -11.69 30.00 -13.35
N GLN A 265 -11.98 30.76 -12.30
CA GLN A 265 -10.98 31.19 -11.32
C GLN A 265 -10.44 29.97 -10.54
N ALA A 266 -9.15 30.00 -10.18
CA ALA A 266 -8.48 28.91 -9.45
C ALA A 266 -9.23 28.45 -8.18
N LYS A 267 -9.79 29.40 -7.41
CA LYS A 267 -10.61 29.09 -6.22
C LYS A 267 -11.84 28.23 -6.55
N ARG A 268 -12.48 28.45 -7.70
CA ARG A 268 -13.66 27.70 -8.14
C ARG A 268 -13.26 26.32 -8.67
N VAL A 269 -12.12 26.23 -9.35
CA VAL A 269 -11.53 24.96 -9.80
C VAL A 269 -11.24 24.04 -8.61
N ASN A 270 -10.62 24.56 -7.55
CA ASN A 270 -10.34 23.79 -6.33
C ASN A 270 -11.61 23.26 -5.67
N LYS A 271 -12.68 24.07 -5.61
CA LYS A 271 -13.98 23.62 -5.06
C LYS A 271 -14.62 22.52 -5.92
N ILE A 272 -14.60 22.67 -7.24
CA ILE A 272 -15.14 21.65 -8.16
C ILE A 272 -14.35 20.34 -8.03
N LEU A 273 -13.02 20.43 -7.99
CA LEU A 273 -12.13 19.30 -7.78
C LEU A 273 -12.40 18.57 -6.46
N PHE A 274 -12.53 19.32 -5.36
CA PHE A 274 -12.85 18.77 -4.05
C PHE A 274 -14.19 18.04 -4.07
N LEU A 275 -15.24 18.69 -4.58
CA LEU A 275 -16.56 18.09 -4.68
C LEU A 275 -16.54 16.83 -5.53
N GLN A 276 -15.89 16.84 -6.70
CA GLN A 276 -15.74 15.66 -7.55
C GLN A 276 -14.98 14.50 -6.91
N GLY A 277 -14.10 14.79 -5.94
CA GLY A 277 -13.39 13.77 -5.17
C GLY A 277 -14.28 13.05 -4.14
N LEU A 278 -15.45 13.59 -3.81
CA LEU A 278 -16.37 12.99 -2.85
C LEU A 278 -17.22 11.87 -3.49
N GLU A 279 -17.36 10.76 -2.77
CA GLU A 279 -18.27 9.68 -3.16
C GLU A 279 -19.73 10.17 -3.20
N LYS A 280 -20.51 9.66 -4.16
CA LYS A 280 -21.94 10.01 -4.34
C LYS A 280 -22.78 9.87 -3.08
N LYS A 281 -22.39 8.99 -2.14
CA LYS A 281 -23.09 8.80 -0.87
C LYS A 281 -23.09 10.04 0.04
N TYR A 282 -22.17 10.98 -0.17
CA TYR A 282 -22.08 12.24 0.59
C TYR A 282 -22.84 13.39 -0.07
N TRP A 283 -23.50 13.13 -1.20
CA TRP A 283 -24.15 14.19 -1.97
C TRP A 283 -25.61 14.43 -1.59
N ASP A 284 -26.23 13.62 -0.73
CA ASP A 284 -27.62 13.75 -0.28
C ASP A 284 -28.57 14.19 -1.42
N LEU A 285 -28.43 13.57 -2.60
CA LEU A 285 -29.19 13.84 -3.83
C LEU A 285 -30.23 12.76 -4.08
#